data_AF-A0A0L0H4K4-F1
#
_entry.id   AF-A0A0L0H4K4-F1
#
_cell.length_a   1.000
_cell.length_b   1.000
_cell.length_c   1.000
_cell.angle_alpha   90.00
_cell.angle_beta   90.00
_cell.angle_gamma   90.00
#
_symmetry.space_group_name_H-M   'P 1'
#
loop_
_entity.id
_entity.type
_entity.pdbx_description
1 polymer ?
#
loop_
_entity_poly.entity_id
_entity_poly.type
_entity_poly.pdbx_seq_one_letter_code
_entity_poly.pdbx_strand_id
1 'polypeptide(L)'
;MPLVNLCGLPCSGKTTRAHQLKVELEQYICDNAQNLAERNIVLRPQVIIVNDESLRINKREAYASPHEEKKARGALISAIERHLSREDLVICDAMNYIKGFRYQLYCIARALGTPHCSIHCGVSPSTAEIWNAARDPSTAYETTTLQDLCTRFEEPDARNRWDAPLFTLIPSDPLPIADIASAVILRRPPPPNLSTVVKPLTETNYLHEMDRTTQEIVDTILAAQKEGITGDTKVPKAKVNLKLPPRVITLSELRRLRRQYTNLNKLHTQLDMGRVADGFVEYLNTNIG
;
A
#
# COMPACT_ATOMS: atom_id res chain seq x y z
N MET A 1 -4.11 -5.42 4.56
CA MET A 1 -5.26 -6.34 4.42
C MET A 1 -4.93 -7.41 3.39
N PRO A 2 -5.66 -8.51 3.28
CA PRO A 2 -5.14 -9.65 2.54
C PRO A 2 -5.76 -9.81 1.16
N LEU A 3 -4.93 -9.83 0.11
CA LEU A 3 -5.31 -10.32 -1.23
C LEU A 3 -4.74 -11.72 -1.43
N VAL A 4 -5.61 -12.70 -1.66
CA VAL A 4 -5.22 -14.07 -2.04
C VAL A 4 -5.50 -14.26 -3.53
N ASN A 5 -4.46 -14.57 -4.31
CA ASN A 5 -4.56 -14.74 -5.74
C ASN A 5 -4.50 -16.22 -6.13
N LEU A 6 -5.61 -16.80 -6.62
CA LEU A 6 -5.61 -18.17 -7.13
C LEU A 6 -5.16 -18.19 -8.59
N CYS A 7 -4.28 -19.10 -8.97
CA CYS A 7 -3.87 -19.31 -10.35
C CYS A 7 -3.72 -20.80 -10.67
N GLY A 8 -3.71 -21.13 -11.94
CA GLY A 8 -3.64 -22.51 -12.43
C GLY A 8 -4.38 -22.67 -13.75
N LEU A 9 -4.20 -23.81 -14.39
CA LEU A 9 -4.85 -24.14 -15.67
C LEU A 9 -6.37 -23.91 -15.62
N PRO A 10 -7.05 -23.64 -16.75
CA PRO A 10 -8.50 -23.76 -16.79
C PRO A 10 -8.92 -25.13 -16.25
N CYS A 11 -10.04 -25.18 -15.54
CA CYS A 11 -10.53 -26.42 -14.93
C CYS A 11 -9.59 -27.07 -13.88
N SER A 12 -8.72 -26.33 -13.20
CA SER A 12 -7.83 -26.84 -12.13
C SER A 12 -8.44 -26.92 -10.73
N GLY A 13 -9.74 -26.64 -10.58
CA GLY A 13 -10.41 -26.66 -9.26
C GLY A 13 -10.21 -25.39 -8.43
N LYS A 14 -9.74 -24.28 -9.03
CA LYS A 14 -9.58 -22.98 -8.35
C LYS A 14 -10.81 -22.54 -7.56
N THR A 15 -11.98 -22.54 -8.20
CA THR A 15 -13.25 -22.15 -7.53
C THR A 15 -13.58 -23.04 -6.34
N THR A 16 -13.35 -24.36 -6.44
CA THR A 16 -13.50 -25.28 -5.31
C THR A 16 -12.56 -24.91 -4.17
N ARG A 17 -11.28 -24.66 -4.46
CA ARG A 17 -10.30 -24.22 -3.46
C ARG A 17 -10.64 -22.84 -2.89
N ALA A 18 -11.18 -21.91 -3.69
CA ALA A 18 -11.61 -20.59 -3.23
C ALA A 18 -12.70 -20.69 -2.17
N HIS A 19 -13.68 -21.57 -2.36
CA HIS A 19 -14.75 -21.80 -1.39
C HIS A 19 -14.25 -22.49 -0.11
N GLN A 20 -13.36 -23.48 -0.24
CA GLN A 20 -12.71 -24.11 0.92
C GLN A 20 -11.91 -23.08 1.73
N LEU A 21 -11.07 -22.29 1.04
CA LEU A 21 -10.28 -21.21 1.65
C LEU A 21 -11.16 -20.18 2.34
N LYS A 22 -12.27 -19.80 1.71
CA LYS A 22 -13.24 -18.88 2.31
C LYS A 22 -13.69 -19.41 3.68
N VAL A 23 -14.24 -20.63 3.72
CA VAL A 23 -14.77 -21.22 4.96
C VAL A 23 -13.69 -21.31 6.03
N GLU A 24 -12.51 -21.84 5.69
CA GLU A 24 -11.47 -22.06 6.70
C GLU A 24 -10.80 -20.76 7.16
N LEU A 25 -10.69 -19.73 6.30
CA LEU A 25 -10.18 -18.42 6.71
C LEU A 25 -11.19 -17.64 7.56
N GLU A 26 -12.49 -17.71 7.23
CA GLU A 26 -13.56 -17.12 8.07
C GLU A 26 -13.54 -17.76 9.46
N GLN A 27 -13.43 -19.10 9.53
CA GLN A 27 -13.28 -19.83 10.78
C GLN A 27 -12.01 -19.43 11.55
N TYR A 28 -10.86 -19.35 10.86
CA TYR A 28 -9.60 -18.92 11.46
C TYR A 28 -9.71 -17.51 12.08
N ILE A 29 -10.37 -16.57 11.39
CA ILE A 29 -10.57 -15.20 11.88
C ILE A 29 -11.43 -15.21 13.14
N CYS A 30 -12.50 -16.00 13.17
CA CYS A 30 -13.37 -16.15 14.34
C CYS A 30 -12.61 -16.74 15.54
N ASP A 31 -11.91 -17.86 15.34
CA ASP A 31 -11.20 -18.57 16.41
C ASP A 31 -10.04 -17.75 17.01
N ASN A 32 -9.47 -16.85 16.21
CA ASN A 32 -8.33 -16.02 16.61
C ASN A 32 -8.68 -14.55 16.88
N ALA A 33 -9.96 -14.20 16.99
CA ALA A 33 -10.41 -12.81 17.08
C ALA A 33 -9.72 -12.02 18.21
N GLN A 34 -9.54 -12.62 19.39
CA GLN A 34 -8.85 -12.00 20.52
C GLN A 34 -7.36 -11.74 20.23
N ASN A 35 -6.65 -12.76 19.74
CA ASN A 35 -5.23 -12.65 19.36
C ASN A 35 -4.99 -11.62 18.24
N LEU A 36 -5.92 -11.51 17.30
CA LEU A 36 -5.86 -10.52 16.22
C LEU A 36 -6.08 -9.10 16.77
N ALA A 37 -7.04 -8.91 17.69
CA ALA A 37 -7.29 -7.63 18.33
C ALA A 37 -6.09 -7.13 19.15
N GLU A 38 -5.42 -8.00 19.91
CA GLU A 38 -4.19 -7.66 20.65
C GLU A 38 -3.06 -7.18 19.72
N ARG A 39 -3.05 -7.64 18.47
CA ARG A 39 -2.08 -7.24 17.44
C ARG A 39 -2.53 -6.01 16.64
N ASN A 40 -3.64 -5.37 17.03
CA ASN A 40 -4.29 -4.28 16.28
C ASN A 40 -4.68 -4.67 14.83
N ILE A 41 -5.00 -5.95 14.61
CA ILE A 41 -5.52 -6.46 13.34
C ILE A 41 -7.04 -6.55 13.46
N VAL A 42 -7.73 -5.68 12.72
CA VAL A 42 -9.20 -5.67 12.66
C VAL A 42 -9.61 -6.25 11.31
N LEU A 43 -10.19 -7.45 11.32
CA LEU A 43 -10.77 -8.09 10.16
C LEU A 43 -12.20 -8.50 10.46
N ARG A 44 -13.08 -8.31 9.49
CA ARG A 44 -14.41 -8.92 9.51
C ARG A 44 -14.25 -10.42 9.28
N PRO A 45 -15.09 -11.26 9.91
CA PRO A 45 -15.10 -12.69 9.65
C PRO A 45 -15.73 -13.05 8.29
N GLN A 46 -15.78 -12.09 7.36
CA GLN A 46 -16.31 -12.28 6.02
C GLN A 46 -15.17 -12.24 5.01
N VAL A 47 -15.07 -13.30 4.22
CA VAL A 47 -14.12 -13.40 3.11
C VAL A 47 -14.88 -13.26 1.79
N ILE A 48 -14.40 -12.33 0.95
CA ILE A 48 -15.03 -11.97 -0.32
C ILE A 48 -14.33 -12.71 -1.45
N ILE A 49 -15.07 -13.51 -2.22
CA ILE A 49 -14.57 -14.12 -3.45
C ILE A 49 -14.96 -13.23 -4.62
N VAL A 50 -13.98 -12.82 -5.41
CA VAL A 50 -14.17 -12.14 -6.69
C VAL A 50 -13.77 -13.10 -7.80
N ASN A 51 -14.74 -13.47 -8.63
CA ASN A 51 -14.57 -14.38 -9.76
C ASN A 51 -15.48 -14.02 -10.95
N ASP A 52 -15.31 -14.72 -12.07
CA ASP A 52 -16.11 -14.51 -13.28
C ASP A 52 -17.63 -14.59 -13.01
N GLU A 53 -18.06 -15.54 -12.17
CA GLU A 53 -19.48 -15.76 -11.84
C GLU A 53 -20.07 -14.60 -11.03
N SER A 54 -19.35 -14.11 -10.02
CA SER A 54 -19.73 -12.96 -9.21
C SER A 54 -19.88 -11.67 -10.05
N LEU A 55 -19.16 -11.60 -11.17
CA LEU A 55 -19.18 -10.47 -12.10
C LEU A 55 -20.08 -10.70 -13.31
N ARG A 56 -20.79 -11.84 -13.37
CA ARG A 56 -21.64 -12.26 -14.50
C ARG A 56 -20.88 -12.28 -15.83
N ILE A 57 -19.60 -12.63 -15.78
CA ILE A 57 -18.74 -12.80 -16.94
C ILE A 57 -18.97 -14.19 -17.53
N ASN A 58 -19.40 -14.24 -18.78
CA ASN A 58 -19.53 -15.49 -19.51
C ASN A 58 -18.13 -15.98 -19.91
N LYS A 59 -17.67 -17.11 -19.35
CA LYS A 59 -16.33 -17.68 -19.60
C LYS A 59 -16.10 -18.00 -21.09
N ARG A 60 -17.12 -18.44 -21.82
CA ARG A 60 -16.99 -18.75 -23.26
C ARG A 60 -16.66 -17.48 -24.06
N GLU A 61 -17.36 -16.40 -23.78
CA GLU A 61 -17.16 -15.12 -24.49
C GLU A 61 -15.88 -14.42 -24.02
N ALA A 62 -15.66 -14.38 -22.70
CA ALA A 62 -14.55 -13.68 -22.08
C ALA A 62 -13.18 -14.22 -22.51
N TYR A 63 -13.07 -15.52 -22.77
CA TYR A 63 -11.83 -16.18 -23.13
C TYR A 63 -11.77 -16.61 -24.60
N ALA A 64 -12.74 -16.18 -25.43
CA ALA A 64 -12.73 -16.44 -26.87
C ALA A 64 -11.75 -15.56 -27.65
N SER A 65 -11.38 -14.38 -27.11
CA SER A 65 -10.43 -13.49 -27.77
C SER A 65 -9.62 -12.65 -26.78
N PRO A 66 -8.38 -12.24 -27.14
CA PRO A 66 -7.56 -11.37 -26.28
C PRO A 66 -8.22 -10.05 -25.88
N HIS A 67 -9.13 -9.53 -26.71
CA HIS A 67 -9.87 -8.29 -26.43
C HIS A 67 -10.90 -8.48 -25.32
N GLU A 68 -11.70 -9.55 -25.39
CA GLU A 68 -12.66 -9.89 -24.34
C GLU A 68 -11.95 -10.26 -23.04
N GLU A 69 -10.81 -10.95 -23.12
CA GLU A 69 -10.00 -11.27 -21.95
C GLU A 69 -9.50 -10.02 -21.23
N LYS A 70 -9.14 -8.99 -22.00
CA LYS A 70 -8.72 -7.70 -21.45
C LYS A 70 -9.87 -7.02 -20.72
N LYS A 71 -11.10 -7.08 -21.25
CA LYS A 71 -12.29 -6.54 -20.57
C LYS A 71 -12.60 -7.30 -19.28
N ALA A 72 -12.57 -8.64 -19.32
CA ALA A 72 -12.79 -9.48 -18.15
C ALA A 72 -11.77 -9.18 -17.04
N ARG A 73 -10.48 -9.07 -17.40
CA ARG A 73 -9.42 -8.66 -16.47
C ARG A 73 -9.64 -7.26 -15.89
N GLY A 74 -10.11 -6.31 -16.71
CA GLY A 74 -10.48 -4.97 -16.24
C GLY A 74 -11.61 -5.01 -15.21
N ALA A 75 -12.65 -5.80 -15.47
CA ALA A 75 -13.77 -5.97 -14.55
C ALA A 75 -13.32 -6.62 -13.22
N LEU A 76 -12.46 -7.65 -13.27
CA LEU A 76 -11.86 -8.27 -12.10
C LEU A 76 -11.04 -7.27 -11.28
N ILE A 77 -10.16 -6.51 -11.92
CA ILE A 77 -9.37 -5.45 -11.26
C ILE A 77 -10.29 -4.47 -10.54
N SER A 78 -11.27 -3.91 -11.26
CA SER A 78 -12.17 -2.91 -10.67
C SER A 78 -13.00 -3.49 -9.50
N ALA A 79 -13.37 -4.77 -9.56
CA ALA A 79 -14.06 -5.43 -8.45
C ALA A 79 -13.16 -5.65 -7.23
N ILE A 80 -11.92 -6.11 -7.46
CA ILE A 80 -10.92 -6.29 -6.40
C ILE A 80 -10.65 -4.95 -5.72
N GLU A 81 -10.40 -3.88 -6.48
CA GLU A 81 -10.15 -2.54 -5.92
C GLU A 81 -11.32 -2.01 -5.08
N ARG A 82 -12.58 -2.30 -5.47
CA ARG A 82 -13.76 -1.92 -4.67
C ARG A 82 -13.89 -2.69 -3.36
N HIS A 83 -13.50 -3.96 -3.34
CA HIS A 83 -13.64 -4.83 -2.17
C HIS A 83 -12.41 -4.80 -1.25
N LEU A 84 -11.25 -4.37 -1.74
CA LEU A 84 -10.08 -4.18 -0.91
C LEU A 84 -10.31 -3.00 0.05
N SER A 85 -10.71 -3.33 1.26
CA SER A 85 -10.92 -2.38 2.35
C SER A 85 -9.94 -2.64 3.50
N ARG A 86 -10.08 -1.88 4.59
CA ARG A 86 -9.28 -2.08 5.80
C ARG A 86 -9.62 -3.33 6.60
N GLU A 87 -10.79 -3.89 6.38
CA GLU A 87 -11.38 -4.91 7.26
C GLU A 87 -11.69 -6.21 6.50
N ASP A 88 -11.59 -6.21 5.18
CA ASP A 88 -12.01 -7.34 4.35
C ASP A 88 -10.82 -8.14 3.79
N LEU A 89 -11.01 -9.45 3.66
CA LEU A 89 -10.12 -10.37 2.95
C LEU A 89 -10.72 -10.69 1.59
N VAL A 90 -9.93 -10.52 0.53
CA VAL A 90 -10.37 -10.76 -0.85
C VAL A 90 -9.62 -11.94 -1.45
N ILE A 91 -10.37 -12.90 -1.97
CA ILE A 91 -9.87 -14.01 -2.79
C ILE A 91 -10.17 -13.69 -4.26
N CYS A 92 -9.14 -13.57 -5.09
CA CYS A 92 -9.27 -13.50 -6.53
C CYS A 92 -9.29 -14.93 -7.10
N ASP A 93 -10.49 -15.43 -7.39
CA ASP A 93 -10.70 -16.70 -8.10
C ASP A 93 -10.90 -16.42 -9.60
N ALA A 94 -9.79 -16.31 -10.32
CA ALA A 94 -9.80 -16.15 -11.77
C ALA A 94 -8.70 -17.02 -12.38
N MET A 95 -8.57 -17.04 -13.71
CA MET A 95 -7.52 -17.85 -14.36
C MET A 95 -6.12 -17.41 -13.93
N ASN A 96 -5.87 -16.10 -13.84
CA ASN A 96 -4.60 -15.52 -13.40
C ASN A 96 -3.36 -16.17 -14.07
N TYR A 97 -3.55 -16.57 -15.34
CA TYR A 97 -2.74 -17.56 -16.02
C TYR A 97 -1.45 -16.97 -16.62
N ILE A 98 -1.42 -15.65 -16.86
CA ILE A 98 -0.22 -14.94 -17.30
C ILE A 98 0.43 -14.15 -16.16
N LYS A 99 1.77 -14.13 -16.15
CA LYS A 99 2.61 -13.37 -15.23
C LYS A 99 2.26 -11.89 -15.21
N GLY A 100 2.01 -11.31 -16.39
CA GLY A 100 1.69 -9.89 -16.51
C GLY A 100 0.46 -9.48 -15.69
N PHE A 101 -0.56 -10.36 -15.61
CA PHE A 101 -1.76 -10.07 -14.83
C PHE A 101 -1.54 -10.29 -13.33
N ARG A 102 -0.83 -11.35 -12.92
CA ARG A 102 -0.44 -11.55 -11.51
C ARG A 102 0.40 -10.39 -11.00
N TYR A 103 1.31 -9.86 -11.83
CA TYR A 103 2.08 -8.66 -11.51
C TYR A 103 1.19 -7.42 -11.31
N GLN A 104 0.15 -7.23 -12.13
CA GLN A 104 -0.81 -6.14 -11.95
C GLN A 104 -1.57 -6.25 -10.62
N LEU A 105 -2.07 -7.43 -10.27
CA LEU A 105 -2.73 -7.68 -8.98
C LEU A 105 -1.80 -7.41 -7.79
N TYR A 106 -0.54 -7.84 -7.89
CA TYR A 106 0.48 -7.50 -6.90
C TYR A 106 0.73 -5.99 -6.79
N CYS A 107 0.75 -5.26 -7.92
CA CYS A 107 0.91 -3.81 -7.91
C CYS A 107 -0.24 -3.10 -7.20
N ILE A 108 -1.48 -3.56 -7.41
CA ILE A 108 -2.66 -3.06 -6.71
C ILE A 108 -2.52 -3.31 -5.21
N ALA A 109 -2.16 -4.54 -4.82
CA ALA A 109 -1.96 -4.89 -3.43
C ALA A 109 -0.86 -4.04 -2.77
N ARG A 110 0.25 -3.84 -3.48
CA ARG A 110 1.37 -3.01 -3.01
C ARG A 110 0.99 -1.54 -2.89
N ALA A 111 0.24 -0.99 -3.84
CA ALA A 111 -0.20 0.40 -3.81
C ALA A 111 -1.12 0.68 -2.61
N LEU A 112 -1.96 -0.28 -2.26
CA LEU A 112 -2.85 -0.23 -1.10
C LEU A 112 -2.15 -0.62 0.22
N GLY A 113 -0.88 -1.03 0.18
CA GLY A 113 -0.16 -1.47 1.36
C GLY A 113 -0.84 -2.68 2.02
N THR A 114 -1.26 -3.66 1.24
CA THR A 114 -1.88 -4.92 1.70
C THR A 114 -0.95 -6.11 1.50
N PRO A 115 -0.83 -7.04 2.47
CA PRO A 115 -0.27 -8.35 2.21
C PRO A 115 -0.97 -9.08 1.06
N HIS A 116 -0.18 -9.87 0.35
CA HIS A 116 -0.61 -10.67 -0.78
C HIS A 116 0.03 -12.05 -0.71
N CYS A 117 -0.66 -13.08 -1.20
CA CYS A 117 -0.06 -14.35 -1.57
C CYS A 117 -0.68 -14.91 -2.84
N SER A 118 0.07 -15.77 -3.53
CA SER A 118 -0.45 -16.55 -4.66
C SER A 118 -0.64 -18.01 -4.26
N ILE A 119 -1.69 -18.64 -4.78
CA ILE A 119 -2.00 -20.05 -4.60
C ILE A 119 -2.14 -20.69 -5.99
N HIS A 120 -1.21 -21.59 -6.33
CA HIS A 120 -1.21 -22.37 -7.55
C HIS A 120 -2.01 -23.67 -7.34
N CYS A 121 -3.13 -23.81 -8.05
CA CYS A 121 -3.87 -25.07 -8.17
C CYS A 121 -3.22 -25.94 -9.27
N GLY A 122 -2.34 -26.85 -8.85
CA GLY A 122 -1.55 -27.69 -9.74
C GLY A 122 -2.32 -28.93 -10.21
N VAL A 123 -2.57 -29.00 -11.52
CA VAL A 123 -3.09 -30.20 -12.20
C VAL A 123 -2.41 -30.35 -13.56
N SER A 124 -2.40 -31.57 -14.12
CA SER A 124 -1.94 -31.77 -15.51
C SER A 124 -2.97 -31.23 -16.53
N PRO A 125 -2.53 -30.85 -17.74
CA PRO A 125 -3.45 -30.51 -18.83
C PRO A 125 -4.47 -31.61 -19.13
N SER A 126 -4.05 -32.89 -19.09
CA SER A 126 -4.94 -34.03 -19.28
C SER A 126 -6.04 -34.12 -18.21
N THR A 127 -5.71 -33.80 -16.95
CA THR A 127 -6.70 -33.76 -15.87
C THR A 127 -7.69 -32.63 -16.08
N ALA A 128 -7.20 -31.45 -16.48
CA ALA A 128 -8.03 -30.30 -16.81
C ALA A 128 -9.00 -30.60 -17.98
N GLU A 129 -8.55 -31.34 -19.00
CA GLU A 129 -9.39 -31.80 -20.12
C GLU A 129 -10.49 -32.76 -19.65
N ILE A 130 -10.16 -33.76 -18.82
CA ILE A 130 -11.14 -34.69 -18.25
C ILE A 130 -12.19 -33.93 -17.44
N TRP A 131 -11.75 -32.99 -16.59
CA TRP A 131 -12.67 -32.21 -15.77
C TRP A 131 -13.49 -31.22 -16.59
N ASN A 132 -12.96 -30.70 -17.69
CA ASN A 132 -13.72 -29.87 -18.62
C ASN A 132 -14.83 -30.69 -19.32
N ALA A 133 -14.52 -31.92 -19.75
CA ALA A 133 -15.48 -32.81 -20.40
C ALA A 133 -16.61 -33.26 -19.46
N ALA A 134 -16.35 -33.31 -18.15
CA ALA A 134 -17.34 -33.64 -17.13
C ALA A 134 -18.25 -32.46 -16.70
N ARG A 135 -17.99 -31.24 -17.19
CA ARG A 135 -18.80 -30.06 -16.84
C ARG A 135 -20.11 -30.02 -17.63
N ASP A 136 -21.05 -29.25 -17.09
CA ASP A 136 -22.24 -28.88 -17.84
C ASP A 136 -21.84 -28.22 -19.18
N PRO A 137 -22.40 -28.67 -20.32
CA PRO A 137 -22.06 -28.13 -21.63
C PRO A 137 -22.19 -26.62 -21.72
N SER A 138 -23.10 -25.95 -21.01
CA SER A 138 -23.23 -24.49 -21.04
C SER A 138 -22.01 -23.75 -20.45
N THR A 139 -21.28 -24.39 -19.53
CA THR A 139 -20.16 -23.79 -18.78
C THR A 139 -18.78 -24.35 -19.16
N ALA A 140 -18.75 -25.50 -19.83
CA ALA A 140 -17.51 -26.10 -20.35
C ALA A 140 -16.84 -25.19 -21.38
N TYR A 141 -15.51 -25.17 -21.38
CA TYR A 141 -14.73 -24.53 -22.43
C TYR A 141 -14.82 -25.38 -23.70
N GLU A 142 -14.77 -24.72 -24.87
CA GLU A 142 -14.50 -25.44 -26.12
C GLU A 142 -13.09 -26.05 -26.07
N THR A 143 -12.91 -27.25 -26.64
CA THR A 143 -11.64 -27.99 -26.56
C THR A 143 -10.47 -27.17 -27.10
N THR A 144 -10.67 -26.47 -28.21
CA THR A 144 -9.65 -25.60 -28.83
C THR A 144 -9.27 -24.44 -27.92
N THR A 145 -10.25 -23.76 -27.32
CA THR A 145 -10.04 -22.68 -26.35
C THR A 145 -9.33 -23.17 -25.10
N LEU A 146 -9.72 -24.34 -24.57
CA LEU A 146 -9.08 -24.94 -23.41
C LEU A 146 -7.59 -25.23 -23.68
N GLN A 147 -7.29 -25.87 -24.80
CA GLN A 147 -5.92 -26.20 -25.19
C GLN A 147 -5.08 -24.94 -25.37
N ASP A 148 -5.58 -23.94 -26.11
CA ASP A 148 -4.93 -22.65 -26.26
C ASP A 148 -4.63 -22.00 -24.90
N LEU A 149 -5.62 -21.92 -24.01
CA LEU A 149 -5.44 -21.39 -22.65
C LEU A 149 -4.38 -22.15 -21.84
N CYS A 150 -4.36 -23.49 -21.94
CA CYS A 150 -3.33 -24.31 -21.31
C CYS A 150 -1.93 -23.99 -21.85
N THR A 151 -1.77 -23.79 -23.15
CA THR A 151 -0.45 -23.44 -23.73
C THR A 151 0.05 -22.07 -23.32
N ARG A 152 -0.86 -21.13 -23.04
CA ARG A 152 -0.51 -19.77 -22.61
C ARG A 152 -0.26 -19.66 -21.11
N PHE A 153 -0.45 -20.73 -20.34
CA PHE A 153 -0.25 -20.71 -18.89
C PHE A 153 1.22 -20.53 -18.54
N GLU A 154 1.51 -19.45 -17.82
CA GLU A 154 2.83 -19.16 -17.26
C GLU A 154 2.80 -19.51 -15.77
N GLU A 155 3.40 -20.65 -15.42
CA GLU A 155 3.44 -21.15 -14.04
C GLU A 155 4.00 -20.08 -13.07
N PRO A 156 3.39 -19.89 -11.88
CA PRO A 156 3.92 -18.96 -10.90
C PRO A 156 5.26 -19.42 -10.33
N ASP A 157 6.14 -18.47 -10.01
CA ASP A 157 7.48 -18.76 -9.51
C ASP A 157 7.73 -17.99 -8.21
N ALA A 158 7.96 -18.72 -7.12
CA ALA A 158 8.18 -18.16 -5.78
C ALA A 158 9.38 -17.20 -5.69
N ARG A 159 10.30 -17.21 -6.66
CA ARG A 159 11.42 -16.24 -6.75
C ARG A 159 10.94 -14.85 -7.16
N ASN A 160 9.78 -14.76 -7.81
CA ASN A 160 9.18 -13.50 -8.20
C ASN A 160 8.45 -12.85 -7.01
N ARG A 161 8.73 -11.57 -6.76
CA ARG A 161 8.09 -10.82 -5.67
C ARG A 161 6.57 -10.75 -5.77
N TRP A 162 6.02 -10.77 -6.99
CA TRP A 162 4.59 -10.73 -7.23
C TRP A 162 3.90 -12.08 -7.10
N ASP A 163 4.65 -13.19 -7.10
CA ASP A 163 4.09 -14.53 -6.84
C ASP A 163 4.36 -14.96 -5.39
N ALA A 164 5.35 -14.36 -4.70
CA ALA A 164 5.68 -14.68 -3.32
C ALA A 164 4.81 -13.94 -2.29
N PRO A 165 4.39 -14.61 -1.19
CA PRO A 165 4.52 -16.04 -0.90
C PRO A 165 3.64 -16.88 -1.83
N LEU A 166 4.17 -18.03 -2.29
CA LEU A 166 3.51 -18.94 -3.22
C LEU A 166 3.21 -20.27 -2.53
N PHE A 167 1.96 -20.72 -2.62
CA PHE A 167 1.52 -22.04 -2.19
C PHE A 167 1.10 -22.87 -3.40
N THR A 168 1.70 -24.03 -3.61
CA THR A 168 1.30 -24.95 -4.68
C THR A 168 0.54 -26.11 -4.10
N LEU A 169 -0.68 -26.32 -4.59
CA LEU A 169 -1.62 -27.32 -4.07
C LEU A 169 -2.11 -28.21 -5.20
N ILE A 170 -1.96 -29.52 -5.04
CA ILE A 170 -2.67 -30.51 -5.86
C ILE A 170 -4.04 -30.82 -5.24
N PRO A 171 -4.99 -31.44 -5.96
CA PRO A 171 -6.37 -31.61 -5.48
C PRO A 171 -6.52 -32.42 -4.18
N SER A 172 -5.58 -33.34 -3.91
CA SER A 172 -5.57 -34.15 -2.69
C SER A 172 -5.04 -33.43 -1.46
N ASP A 173 -4.37 -32.28 -1.64
CA ASP A 173 -3.70 -31.62 -0.52
C ASP A 173 -4.70 -30.97 0.43
N PRO A 174 -4.44 -31.02 1.76
CA PRO A 174 -5.14 -30.17 2.70
C PRO A 174 -4.76 -28.69 2.49
N LEU A 175 -5.62 -27.78 2.91
CA LEU A 175 -5.30 -26.34 2.87
C LEU A 175 -4.33 -25.97 4.02
N PRO A 176 -3.17 -25.36 3.74
CA PRO A 176 -2.24 -24.92 4.78
C PRO A 176 -2.68 -23.57 5.36
N ILE A 177 -3.84 -23.54 6.03
CA ILE A 177 -4.48 -22.30 6.49
C ILE A 177 -3.62 -21.51 7.46
N ALA A 178 -2.89 -22.18 8.36
CA ALA A 178 -1.99 -21.51 9.28
C ALA A 178 -0.90 -20.71 8.54
N ASP A 179 -0.32 -21.29 7.48
CA ASP A 179 0.72 -20.63 6.70
C ASP A 179 0.15 -19.53 5.79
N ILE A 180 -1.03 -19.76 5.20
CA ILE A 180 -1.73 -18.76 4.40
C ILE A 180 -2.11 -17.56 5.29
N ALA A 181 -2.71 -17.80 6.46
CA ALA A 181 -3.03 -16.77 7.44
C ALA A 181 -1.77 -16.04 7.92
N SER A 182 -0.66 -16.74 8.13
CA SER A 182 0.64 -16.12 8.43
C SER A 182 1.08 -15.16 7.31
N ALA A 183 0.95 -15.58 6.06
CA ALA A 183 1.34 -14.80 4.88
C ALA A 183 0.48 -13.55 4.65
N VAL A 184 -0.83 -13.62 4.92
CA VAL A 184 -1.78 -12.60 4.47
C VAL A 184 -2.48 -11.85 5.62
N ILE A 185 -2.70 -12.49 6.77
CA ILE A 185 -3.34 -11.87 7.95
C ILE A 185 -2.29 -11.36 8.94
N LEU A 186 -1.36 -12.22 9.35
CA LEU A 186 -0.41 -11.91 10.43
C LEU A 186 0.81 -11.11 9.95
N ARG A 187 1.07 -11.11 8.65
CA ARG A 187 2.20 -10.39 8.06
C ARG A 187 1.96 -8.88 8.13
N ARG A 188 2.92 -8.16 8.69
CA ARG A 188 2.91 -6.69 8.61
C ARG A 188 2.94 -6.26 7.15
N PRO A 189 2.07 -5.32 6.74
CA PRO A 189 2.08 -4.86 5.37
C PRO A 189 3.43 -4.25 4.99
N PRO A 190 3.87 -4.39 3.73
CA PRO A 190 5.09 -3.74 3.28
C PRO A 190 4.96 -2.21 3.48
N PRO A 191 6.06 -1.52 3.84
CA PRO A 191 6.01 -0.07 3.99
C PRO A 191 5.54 0.56 2.67
N PRO A 192 4.65 1.57 2.74
CA PRO A 192 4.09 2.16 1.54
C PRO A 192 5.22 2.74 0.68
N ASN A 193 5.10 2.57 -0.63
CA ASN A 193 6.13 3.06 -1.55
C ASN A 193 6.20 4.59 -1.46
N LEU A 194 7.34 5.14 -1.03
CA LEU A 194 7.51 6.58 -0.79
C LEU A 194 7.22 7.44 -2.03
N SER A 195 7.28 6.86 -3.24
CA SER A 195 6.89 7.51 -4.50
C SER A 195 5.38 7.67 -4.70
N THR A 196 4.54 6.87 -4.02
CA THR A 196 3.07 6.88 -4.13
C THR A 196 2.37 7.28 -2.84
N VAL A 197 3.11 7.44 -1.75
CA VAL A 197 2.58 8.13 -0.56
C VAL A 197 2.26 9.55 -0.99
N VAL A 198 0.97 9.88 -1.04
CA VAL A 198 0.51 11.27 -1.09
C VAL A 198 1.18 11.93 0.11
N LYS A 199 2.24 12.70 -0.15
CA LYS A 199 2.81 13.55 0.88
C LYS A 199 1.62 14.33 1.45
N PRO A 200 1.47 14.43 2.78
CA PRO A 200 0.55 15.39 3.35
C PRO A 200 0.73 16.69 2.57
N LEU A 201 -0.35 17.39 2.23
CA LEU A 201 -0.28 18.74 1.70
C LEU A 201 0.48 19.57 2.73
N THR A 202 1.82 19.54 2.66
CA THR A 202 2.65 20.61 3.19
C THR A 202 2.05 21.83 2.56
N GLU A 203 1.58 22.76 3.40
CA GLU A 203 1.18 24.08 2.95
C GLU A 203 2.20 24.48 1.89
N THR A 204 1.75 24.70 0.66
CA THR A 204 2.54 24.81 -0.57
C THR A 204 3.62 25.91 -0.52
N ASN A 205 3.76 26.55 0.63
CA ASN A 205 4.53 27.73 0.93
C ASN A 205 5.39 27.60 2.22
N TYR A 206 5.40 26.47 2.96
CA TYR A 206 6.08 26.39 4.28
C TYR A 206 7.55 26.84 4.24
N LEU A 207 8.35 26.33 3.30
CA LEU A 207 9.77 26.69 3.20
C LEU A 207 9.96 28.18 2.89
N HIS A 208 9.13 28.72 2.01
CA HIS A 208 9.18 30.13 1.62
C HIS A 208 8.71 31.04 2.77
N GLU A 209 7.67 30.64 3.50
CA GLU A 209 7.19 31.35 4.68
C GLU A 209 8.16 31.28 5.87
N MET A 210 8.84 30.16 6.05
CA MET A 210 9.93 30.01 7.04
C MET A 210 11.11 30.93 6.69
N ASP A 211 11.54 30.94 5.44
CA ASP A 211 12.62 31.83 4.98
C ASP A 211 12.23 33.30 5.15
N ARG A 212 10.99 33.67 4.80
CA ARG A 212 10.45 35.02 4.99
C ARG A 212 10.44 35.42 6.47
N THR A 213 9.86 34.58 7.33
CA THR A 213 9.72 34.85 8.77
C THR A 213 11.08 34.97 9.44
N THR A 214 12.03 34.07 9.15
CA THR A 214 13.37 34.14 9.75
C THR A 214 14.17 35.33 9.24
N GLN A 215 13.95 35.80 8.01
CA GLN A 215 14.55 37.03 7.48
C GLN A 215 13.99 38.28 8.19
N GLU A 216 12.67 38.38 8.37
CA GLU A 216 12.04 39.50 9.12
C GLU A 216 12.60 39.63 10.55
N ILE A 217 12.87 38.50 11.22
CA ILE A 217 13.46 38.47 12.56
C ILE A 217 14.91 39.00 12.53
N VAL A 218 15.71 38.58 11.55
CA VAL A 218 17.10 39.09 11.38
C VAL A 218 17.10 40.60 11.15
N ASP A 219 16.17 41.12 10.33
CA ASP A 219 16.08 42.55 10.05
C ASP A 219 15.65 43.35 11.29
N THR A 220 14.77 42.78 12.12
CA THR A 220 14.37 43.36 13.42
C THR A 220 15.56 43.46 14.37
N ILE A 221 16.42 42.44 14.43
CA ILE A 221 17.64 42.44 15.26
C ILE A 221 18.59 43.55 14.84
N LEU A 222 18.83 43.68 13.53
CA LEU A 222 19.72 44.71 12.99
C LEU A 222 19.18 46.12 13.24
N ALA A 223 17.86 46.31 13.20
CA ALA A 223 17.23 47.57 13.55
C ALA A 223 17.39 47.90 15.04
N ALA A 224 17.09 46.95 15.93
CA ALA A 224 17.25 47.12 17.37
C ALA A 224 18.71 47.42 17.77
N GLN A 225 19.69 46.79 17.11
CA GLN A 225 21.11 47.06 17.35
C GLN A 225 21.55 48.46 16.87
N LYS A 226 20.95 48.99 15.80
CA LYS A 226 21.21 50.38 15.37
C LYS A 226 20.68 51.40 16.37
N GLU A 227 19.60 51.07 17.06
CA GLU A 227 18.98 51.90 18.11
C GLU A 227 19.66 51.73 19.48
N GLY A 228 20.66 50.83 19.59
CA GLY A 228 21.37 50.57 20.85
C GLY A 228 20.55 49.79 21.88
N ILE A 229 19.47 49.13 21.46
CA ILE A 229 18.61 48.32 22.33
C ILE A 229 19.34 47.03 22.71
N THR A 230 19.37 46.71 24.00
CA THR A 230 19.93 45.47 24.56
C THR A 230 18.93 44.84 25.52
N GLY A 231 19.02 43.52 25.74
CA GLY A 231 18.09 42.77 26.59
C GLY A 231 16.82 42.32 25.87
N ASP A 232 15.71 42.22 26.61
CA ASP A 232 14.45 41.66 26.12
C ASP A 232 13.81 42.54 25.03
N THR A 233 13.82 42.03 23.80
CA THR A 233 13.29 42.71 22.60
C THR A 233 12.12 41.93 22.04
N LYS A 234 11.01 42.62 21.79
CA LYS A 234 9.83 42.02 21.15
C LYS A 234 10.09 41.82 19.66
N VAL A 235 9.79 40.63 19.17
CA VAL A 235 9.92 40.27 17.76
C VAL A 235 8.53 40.04 17.17
N PRO A 236 8.21 40.60 15.99
CA PRO A 236 6.93 40.37 15.34
C PRO A 236 6.64 38.88 15.14
N LYS A 237 5.39 38.46 15.37
CA LYS A 237 4.90 37.07 15.20
C LYS A 237 5.49 36.04 16.18
N ALA A 238 6.40 36.42 17.07
CA ALA A 238 6.87 35.58 18.17
C ALA A 238 6.18 35.97 19.49
N LYS A 239 5.81 34.96 20.29
CA LYS A 239 5.36 35.10 21.68
C LYS A 239 6.54 35.16 22.65
N VAL A 240 7.69 34.64 22.24
CA VAL A 240 8.93 34.62 23.03
C VAL A 240 9.73 35.91 22.77
N ASN A 241 10.25 36.52 23.84
CA ASN A 241 11.14 37.67 23.72
C ASN A 241 12.54 37.22 23.30
N LEU A 242 13.16 37.99 22.41
CA LEU A 242 14.55 37.82 22.04
C LEU A 242 15.46 38.52 23.06
N LYS A 243 16.50 37.82 23.52
CA LYS A 243 17.48 38.34 24.47
C LYS A 243 18.70 38.83 23.70
N LEU A 244 18.75 40.14 23.43
CA LEU A 244 19.90 40.74 22.75
C LEU A 244 21.08 40.88 23.74
N PRO A 245 22.25 40.29 23.45
CA PRO A 245 23.43 40.43 24.30
C PRO A 245 24.01 41.85 24.22
N PRO A 246 24.83 42.27 25.19
CA PRO A 246 25.52 43.57 25.19
C PRO A 246 26.73 43.59 24.23
N ARG A 247 26.62 42.92 23.09
CA ARG A 247 27.62 42.89 22.00
C ARG A 247 26.93 43.06 20.66
N VAL A 248 27.66 43.59 19.69
CA VAL A 248 27.18 43.65 18.30
C VAL A 248 27.23 42.24 17.70
N ILE A 249 26.12 41.82 17.10
CA ILE A 249 25.97 40.54 16.42
C ILE A 249 26.15 40.84 14.94
N THR A 250 27.16 40.23 14.32
CA THR A 250 27.44 40.53 12.92
C THR A 250 26.36 39.93 12.00
N LEU A 251 26.11 40.58 10.86
CA LEU A 251 25.22 40.03 9.83
C LEU A 251 25.65 38.62 9.38
N SER A 252 26.96 38.38 9.34
CA SER A 252 27.54 37.07 9.01
C SER A 252 27.16 35.99 10.03
N GLU A 253 27.15 36.34 11.32
CA GLU A 253 26.73 35.44 12.40
C GLU A 253 25.24 35.12 12.33
N LEU A 254 24.38 36.13 12.14
CA LEU A 254 22.94 35.94 11.97
C LEU A 254 22.60 35.09 10.74
N ARG A 255 23.28 35.32 9.60
CA ARG A 255 23.12 34.50 8.39
C ARG A 255 23.54 33.05 8.62
N ARG A 256 24.62 32.82 9.37
CA ARG A 256 25.08 31.46 9.73
C ARG A 256 24.04 30.74 10.59
N LEU A 257 23.56 31.39 11.65
CA LEU A 257 22.56 30.83 12.56
C LEU A 257 21.24 30.54 11.84
N ARG A 258 20.78 31.45 10.98
CA ARG A 258 19.60 31.22 10.13
C ARG A 258 19.76 30.00 9.24
N ARG A 259 20.91 29.86 8.56
CA ARG A 259 21.18 28.71 7.68
C ARG A 259 21.21 27.38 8.44
N GLN A 260 21.74 27.38 9.67
CA GLN A 260 21.72 26.20 10.53
C GLN A 260 20.28 25.84 10.93
N TYR A 261 19.50 26.81 11.39
CA TYR A 261 18.10 26.62 11.77
C TYR A 261 17.25 26.11 10.60
N THR A 262 17.38 26.70 9.41
CA THR A 262 16.63 26.25 8.23
C THR A 262 17.06 24.86 7.77
N ASN A 263 18.34 24.52 7.87
CA ASN A 263 18.81 23.16 7.56
C ASN A 263 18.31 22.10 8.55
N LEU A 264 18.25 22.42 9.84
CA LEU A 264 17.69 21.53 10.87
C LEU A 264 16.20 21.27 10.65
N ASN A 265 15.44 22.32 10.29
CA ASN A 265 13.99 22.22 10.14
C ASN A 265 13.52 21.80 8.73
N LYS A 266 14.42 21.71 7.73
CA LYS A 266 14.12 21.12 6.41
C LYS A 266 13.66 19.66 6.48
N LEU A 267 14.08 18.92 7.50
CA LEU A 267 13.72 17.52 7.70
C LEU A 267 12.44 17.33 8.53
N HIS A 268 11.94 18.39 9.16
CA HIS A 268 10.78 18.37 10.07
C HIS A 268 9.66 19.27 9.52
N THR A 269 9.05 18.88 8.40
CA THR A 269 7.99 19.64 7.69
C THR A 269 6.62 19.61 8.35
N GLN A 270 6.55 19.42 9.68
CA GLN A 270 5.29 19.33 10.45
C GLN A 270 5.10 20.46 11.46
N LEU A 271 5.96 21.49 11.45
CA LEU A 271 5.82 22.62 12.35
C LEU A 271 4.68 23.55 11.87
N ASP A 272 3.74 23.82 12.77
CA ASP A 272 2.76 24.90 12.62
C ASP A 272 3.49 26.22 12.34
N MET A 273 3.01 26.98 11.34
CA MET A 273 3.57 28.27 10.93
C MET A 273 3.70 29.26 12.10
N GLY A 274 2.79 29.19 13.08
CA GLY A 274 2.86 30.01 14.30
C GLY A 274 4.07 29.70 15.19
N ARG A 275 4.66 28.51 15.08
CA ARG A 275 5.79 28.06 15.90
C ARG A 275 7.15 28.34 15.27
N VAL A 276 7.20 28.70 13.98
CA VAL A 276 8.46 28.98 13.27
C VAL A 276 9.16 30.20 13.87
N ALA A 277 8.40 31.26 14.17
CA ALA A 277 8.93 32.47 14.78
C ALA A 277 9.44 32.20 16.21
N ASP A 278 8.62 31.54 17.05
CA ASP A 278 8.98 31.16 18.42
C ASP A 278 10.24 30.27 18.45
N GLY A 279 10.27 29.22 17.61
CA GLY A 279 11.39 28.30 17.55
C GLY A 279 12.68 28.94 17.06
N PHE A 280 12.60 29.91 16.13
CA PHE A 280 13.80 30.63 15.69
C PHE A 280 14.30 31.58 16.78
N VAL A 281 13.42 32.29 17.48
CA VAL A 281 13.81 33.17 18.61
C VAL A 281 14.44 32.36 19.74
N GLU A 282 13.89 31.20 20.09
CA GLU A 282 14.48 30.30 21.09
C GLU A 282 15.87 29.78 20.65
N TYR A 283 15.99 29.40 19.37
CA TYR A 283 17.27 29.00 18.79
C TYR A 283 18.31 30.13 18.89
N LEU A 284 17.93 31.36 18.55
CA LEU A 284 18.80 32.52 18.65
C LEU A 284 19.18 32.80 20.11
N ASN A 285 18.22 32.79 21.04
CA ASN A 285 18.49 32.97 22.48
C ASN A 285 19.51 31.96 23.03
N THR A 286 19.51 30.74 22.49
CA THR A 286 20.46 29.68 22.91
C THR A 286 21.85 29.85 22.30
N ASN A 287 21.95 30.45 21.11
CA ASN A 287 23.18 30.47 20.31
C ASN A 287 23.85 31.85 20.18
N ILE A 288 23.21 32.92 20.65
CA ILE A 288 23.72 34.30 20.58
C ILE A 288 24.30 34.78 21.92
N GLY A 289 23.94 34.10 23.01
CA GLY A 289 24.46 34.34 24.37
C GLY A 289 25.96 34.28 24.50
#